data_AF-A0A0P9FPV6-F1
#
_entry.id   AF-A0A0P9FPV6-F1
#
_cell.length_a   1.000
_cell.length_b   1.000
_cell.length_c   1.000
_cell.angle_alpha   90.00
_cell.angle_beta   90.00
_cell.angle_gamma   90.00
#
_symmetry.space_group_name_H-M   'P 1'
#
loop_
_entity.id
_entity.type
_entity.pdbx_description
1 polymer ?
#
loop_
_entity_poly.entity_id
_entity_poly.type
_entity_poly.pdbx_seq_one_letter_code
_entity_poly.pdbx_strand_id
1 'polypeptide(L)'
;MTEEQKIVFLEKEYFHLQARVESFDAKSLTIKAWSVSLAMAVLSSGAFSKTYNVLLYASMAALLFWLIEGYWKTFQSANYQRIAEIEGYLNGTINEIDCLQINASWSSEFNKQGRTLFYRSLFWPHVMLPHGIMTLGFAISYFYFI
;
A
#
# COMPACT_ATOMS: atom_id res chain seq x y z
N MET A 1 35.35 7.23 -5.20
CA MET A 1 34.57 6.29 -6.02
C MET A 1 34.69 6.77 -7.45
N THR A 2 35.01 5.90 -8.41
CA THR A 2 35.04 6.29 -9.83
C THR A 2 33.61 6.42 -10.37
N GLU A 3 33.41 7.16 -11.46
CA GLU A 3 32.09 7.30 -12.09
C GLU A 3 31.52 5.94 -12.55
N GLU A 4 32.37 5.06 -13.06
CA GLU A 4 31.95 3.70 -13.45
C GLU A 4 31.46 2.89 -12.24
N GLN A 5 32.17 2.94 -11.10
CA GLN A 5 31.73 2.30 -9.86
C GLN A 5 30.41 2.90 -9.36
N LYS A 6 30.25 4.22 -9.50
CA LYS A 6 29.05 4.95 -9.11
C LYS A 6 27.83 4.45 -9.89
N ILE A 7 27.95 4.37 -11.22
CA ILE A 7 26.89 3.85 -12.10
C ILE A 7 26.50 2.43 -11.70
N VAL A 8 27.47 1.54 -11.46
CA VAL A 8 27.20 0.16 -11.03
C VAL A 8 26.43 0.09 -9.70
N PHE A 9 26.74 0.97 -8.74
CA PHE A 9 25.98 1.02 -7.48
C PHE A 9 24.56 1.56 -7.66
N LEU A 10 24.39 2.59 -8.50
CA LEU A 10 23.08 3.17 -8.79
C LEU A 10 22.18 2.19 -9.55
N GLU A 11 22.73 1.43 -10.50
CA GLU A 11 22.00 0.38 -11.21
C GLU A 11 21.51 -0.71 -10.24
N LYS A 12 22.40 -1.18 -9.34
CA LYS A 12 22.03 -2.16 -8.30
C LYS A 12 20.97 -1.61 -7.35
N GLU A 13 21.10 -0.34 -6.94
CA GLU A 13 20.12 0.34 -6.10
C GLU A 13 18.77 0.45 -6.81
N TYR A 14 18.76 0.84 -8.08
CA TYR A 14 17.56 0.95 -8.91
C TYR A 14 16.82 -0.38 -9.01
N PHE A 15 17.51 -1.48 -9.37
CA PHE A 15 16.87 -2.79 -9.45
C PHE A 15 16.37 -3.28 -8.08
N HIS A 16 17.09 -2.99 -7.00
CA HIS A 16 16.61 -3.31 -5.66
C HIS A 16 15.33 -2.53 -5.30
N LEU A 17 15.27 -1.24 -5.61
CA LEU A 17 14.09 -0.40 -5.38
C LEU A 17 12.91 -0.85 -6.24
N GLN A 18 13.14 -1.18 -7.50
CA GLN A 18 12.10 -1.69 -8.41
C GLN A 18 11.51 -3.00 -7.88
N ALA A 19 12.36 -3.98 -7.51
CA ALA A 19 11.90 -5.23 -6.92
C ALA A 19 11.14 -5.02 -5.60
N ARG A 20 11.57 -4.05 -4.77
CA ARG A 20 10.85 -3.66 -3.55
C ARG A 20 9.48 -3.09 -3.88
N VAL A 21 9.37 -2.19 -4.87
CA VAL A 21 8.11 -1.60 -5.32
C VAL A 21 7.14 -2.68 -5.81
N GLU A 22 7.60 -3.59 -6.65
CA GLU A 22 6.80 -4.71 -7.18
C GLU A 22 6.31 -5.65 -6.06
N SER A 23 7.11 -5.84 -5.01
CA SER A 23 6.72 -6.65 -3.86
C SER A 23 5.49 -6.10 -3.12
N PHE A 24 5.25 -4.78 -3.15
CA PHE A 24 4.05 -4.19 -2.56
C PHE A 24 2.79 -4.55 -3.34
N ASP A 25 2.87 -4.62 -4.67
CA ASP A 25 1.71 -4.98 -5.50
C ASP A 25 1.31 -6.44 -5.28
N ALA A 26 2.30 -7.34 -5.16
CA ALA A 26 2.05 -8.74 -4.79
C ALA A 26 1.39 -8.87 -3.39
N LYS A 27 1.84 -8.05 -2.42
CA LYS A 27 1.23 -8.00 -1.07
C LYS A 27 -0.18 -7.42 -1.11
N SER A 28 -0.43 -6.37 -1.90
CA SER A 28 -1.75 -5.76 -2.08
C SER A 28 -2.74 -6.79 -2.64
N LEU A 29 -2.35 -7.57 -3.66
CA LEU A 29 -3.18 -8.65 -4.19
C LEU A 29 -3.52 -9.71 -3.14
N THR A 30 -2.53 -10.12 -2.33
CA THR A 30 -2.74 -11.07 -1.22
C THR A 30 -3.74 -10.53 -0.19
N ILE A 31 -3.61 -9.26 0.20
CA ILE A 31 -4.53 -8.60 1.15
C ILE A 31 -5.96 -8.56 0.60
N LYS A 32 -6.13 -8.22 -0.68
CA LYS A 32 -7.46 -8.23 -1.34
C LYS A 32 -8.07 -9.62 -1.32
N ALA A 33 -7.29 -10.65 -1.66
CA ALA A 33 -7.76 -12.04 -1.66
C ALA A 33 -8.23 -12.49 -0.27
N TRP A 34 -7.47 -12.20 0.79
CA TRP A 34 -7.87 -12.53 2.16
C TRP A 34 -9.11 -11.77 2.60
N SER A 35 -9.20 -10.49 2.24
CA SER A 35 -10.34 -9.67 2.62
C SER A 35 -11.65 -10.15 1.97
N VAL A 36 -11.62 -10.55 0.69
CA VAL A 36 -12.79 -11.10 -0.02
C VAL A 36 -13.18 -12.47 0.56
N SER A 37 -12.20 -13.35 0.81
CA SER A 37 -12.46 -14.67 1.40
C SER A 37 -13.09 -14.56 2.79
N LEU A 38 -12.58 -13.66 3.64
CA LEU A 38 -13.15 -13.42 4.97
C LEU A 38 -14.57 -12.87 4.88
N ALA A 39 -14.81 -11.93 3.96
CA ALA A 39 -16.13 -11.37 3.73
C ALA A 39 -17.14 -12.46 3.30
N MET A 40 -16.74 -13.35 2.40
CA MET A 40 -17.58 -14.47 1.96
C MET A 40 -17.90 -15.45 3.10
N ALA A 41 -16.93 -15.75 3.95
CA ALA A 41 -17.13 -16.61 5.13
C ALA A 41 -18.08 -15.98 6.18
N VAL A 42 -18.00 -14.66 6.36
CA VAL A 42 -18.93 -13.93 7.23
C VAL A 42 -20.35 -13.95 6.65
N LEU A 43 -20.50 -13.66 5.36
CA LEU A 43 -21.81 -13.65 4.71
C LEU A 43 -22.48 -15.03 4.76
N SER A 44 -21.70 -16.10 4.52
CA SER A 44 -22.23 -17.45 4.63
C SER A 44 -22.61 -17.78 6.07
N SER A 45 -21.75 -17.53 7.06
CA SER A 45 -22.07 -17.83 8.47
C SER A 45 -23.24 -17.01 9.02
N GLY A 46 -23.37 -15.73 8.66
CA GLY A 46 -24.47 -14.85 9.07
C GLY A 46 -25.81 -15.22 8.44
N ALA A 47 -25.81 -15.84 7.26
CA ALA A 47 -27.03 -16.37 6.66
C ALA A 47 -27.60 -17.58 7.43
N PHE A 48 -26.74 -18.34 8.11
CA PHE A 48 -27.13 -19.57 8.83
C PHE A 48 -27.26 -19.39 10.35
N SER A 49 -26.64 -18.37 10.93
CA SER A 49 -26.70 -18.08 12.36
C SER A 49 -27.33 -16.71 12.60
N LYS A 50 -28.33 -16.60 13.48
CA LYS A 50 -28.94 -15.31 13.89
C LYS A 50 -27.99 -14.43 14.74
N THR A 51 -26.68 -14.57 14.54
CA THR A 51 -25.64 -13.92 15.32
C THR A 51 -25.12 -12.71 14.56
N TYR A 52 -25.89 -11.62 14.57
CA TYR A 52 -25.60 -10.43 13.79
C TYR A 52 -24.30 -9.71 14.19
N ASN A 53 -23.81 -9.92 15.42
CA ASN A 53 -22.51 -9.39 15.89
C ASN A 53 -21.33 -9.76 15.00
N VAL A 54 -21.41 -10.88 14.27
CA VAL A 54 -20.38 -11.29 13.29
C VAL A 54 -20.19 -10.24 12.18
N LEU A 55 -21.26 -9.53 11.80
CA LEU A 55 -21.21 -8.45 10.81
C LEU A 55 -20.39 -7.25 11.32
N LEU A 56 -20.50 -6.90 12.62
CA LEU A 56 -19.71 -5.82 13.20
C LEU A 56 -18.22 -6.16 13.20
N TYR A 57 -17.85 -7.38 13.62
CA TYR A 57 -16.47 -7.85 13.57
C TYR A 57 -15.91 -7.86 12.14
N ALA A 58 -16.73 -8.24 11.16
CA ALA A 58 -16.35 -8.21 9.75
C ALA A 58 -16.14 -6.79 9.23
N SER A 59 -16.99 -5.83 9.63
CA SER A 59 -16.80 -4.42 9.31
C SER A 59 -15.48 -3.88 9.86
N MET A 60 -15.17 -4.20 11.12
CA MET A 60 -13.89 -3.84 11.75
C MET A 60 -12.69 -4.46 11.03
N ALA A 61 -12.76 -5.75 10.68
CA ALA A 61 -11.71 -6.42 9.95
C ALA A 61 -11.49 -5.80 8.55
N ALA A 62 -12.57 -5.53 7.82
CA ALA A 62 -12.51 -4.85 6.53
C ALA A 62 -11.90 -3.45 6.66
N LEU A 63 -12.23 -2.70 7.73
CA LEU A 63 -11.65 -1.39 8.00
C LEU A 63 -10.14 -1.49 8.22
N LEU A 64 -9.67 -2.48 8.98
CA LEU A 64 -8.24 -2.71 9.19
C LEU A 64 -7.52 -3.04 7.88
N PHE A 65 -8.10 -3.89 7.02
CA PHE A 65 -7.53 -4.14 5.69
C PHE A 65 -7.45 -2.87 4.84
N TRP A 66 -8.46 -2.01 4.90
CA TRP A 66 -8.47 -0.73 4.19
C TRP A 66 -7.32 0.18 4.65
N LEU A 67 -7.13 0.31 5.97
CA LEU A 67 -6.05 1.11 6.55
C LEU A 67 -4.67 0.56 6.19
N ILE A 68 -4.49 -0.77 6.29
CA ILE A 68 -3.22 -1.44 5.94
C ILE A 68 -2.86 -1.20 4.48
N GLU A 69 -3.83 -1.30 3.56
CA GLU A 69 -3.57 -1.04 2.14
C GLU A 69 -3.19 0.42 1.89
N GLY A 70 -3.84 1.38 2.56
CA GLY A 70 -3.44 2.79 2.53
C GLY A 70 -2.00 3.03 2.99
N TYR A 71 -1.59 2.37 4.08
CA TYR A 71 -0.20 2.42 4.56
C TYR A 71 0.77 1.81 3.54
N TRP A 72 0.44 0.66 2.92
CA TRP A 72 1.30 0.06 1.91
C TRP A 72 1.49 0.94 0.69
N LYS A 73 0.43 1.61 0.19
CA LYS A 73 0.56 2.57 -0.91
C LYS A 73 1.41 3.78 -0.54
N THR A 74 1.35 4.21 0.72
CA THR A 74 2.21 5.28 1.23
C THR A 74 3.68 4.85 1.27
N PHE A 75 3.97 3.65 1.78
CA PHE A 75 5.32 3.11 1.84
C PHE A 75 5.90 2.84 0.45
N GLN A 76 5.08 2.34 -0.49
CA GLN A 76 5.43 2.18 -1.90
C GLN A 76 5.82 3.54 -2.50
N SER A 77 4.98 4.56 -2.30
CA SER A 77 5.18 5.89 -2.88
C SER A 77 6.48 6.57 -2.46
N ALA A 78 6.94 6.35 -1.23
CA ALA A 78 8.18 6.95 -0.73
C ALA A 78 9.45 6.41 -1.43
N ASN A 79 9.36 5.29 -2.15
CA ASN A 79 10.49 4.78 -2.95
C ASN A 79 10.59 5.45 -4.34
N TYR A 80 9.48 5.99 -4.87
CA TYR A 80 9.46 6.54 -6.24
C TYR A 80 10.34 7.77 -6.43
N GLN A 81 10.50 8.59 -5.40
CA GLN A 81 11.39 9.74 -5.46
C GLN A 81 12.83 9.32 -5.75
N ARG A 82 13.32 8.31 -5.02
CA ARG A 82 14.68 7.80 -5.22
C ARG A 82 14.87 7.16 -6.59
N ILE A 83 13.85 6.43 -7.06
CA ILE A 83 13.86 5.86 -8.41
C ILE A 83 13.99 6.97 -9.45
N ALA A 84 13.17 8.03 -9.35
CA ALA A 84 13.21 9.16 -10.26
C ALA A 84 14.55 9.93 -10.21
N GLU A 85 15.18 10.06 -9.04
CA GLU A 85 16.53 10.64 -8.92
C GLU A 85 17.57 9.82 -9.68
N ILE A 86 17.55 8.49 -9.54
CA ILE A 86 18.49 7.61 -10.25
C ILE A 86 18.25 7.68 -11.76
N GLU A 87 17.00 7.59 -12.21
CA GLU A 87 16.63 7.75 -13.63
C GLU A 87 17.07 9.10 -14.18
N GLY A 88 16.87 10.17 -13.41
CA GLY A 88 17.27 11.52 -13.76
C GLY A 88 18.78 11.68 -13.90
N TYR A 89 19.56 11.01 -13.05
CA TYR A 89 21.01 11.01 -13.20
C TYR A 89 21.47 10.20 -14.42
N LEU A 90 20.89 9.01 -14.63
CA LEU A 90 21.25 8.14 -15.75
C LEU A 90 20.85 8.72 -17.12
N ASN A 91 19.78 9.53 -17.19
CA ASN A 91 19.34 10.21 -18.41
C ASN A 91 19.96 11.61 -18.60
N GLY A 92 20.79 12.07 -17.66
CA GLY A 92 21.50 13.35 -17.74
C GLY A 92 20.67 14.59 -17.36
N THR A 93 19.45 14.43 -16.84
CA THR A 93 18.66 15.56 -16.31
C THR A 93 19.13 16.03 -14.94
N ILE A 94 19.79 15.15 -14.18
CA ILE A 94 20.42 15.43 -12.88
C ILE A 94 21.93 15.21 -13.02
N ASN A 95 22.73 16.21 -12.66
CA ASN A 95 24.20 16.13 -12.81
C ASN A 95 24.89 15.50 -11.59
N GLU A 96 24.26 15.56 -10.42
CA GLU A 96 24.85 15.12 -9.16
C GLU A 96 23.88 14.21 -8.39
N ILE A 97 24.41 13.10 -7.88
CA ILE A 97 23.64 12.15 -7.08
C ILE A 97 24.59 11.44 -6.10
N ASP A 98 24.12 11.20 -4.88
CA ASP A 98 24.80 10.34 -3.92
C ASP A 98 24.34 8.89 -4.10
N CYS A 99 25.22 7.91 -3.89
CA CYS A 99 24.85 6.49 -3.94
C CYS A 99 24.34 5.96 -2.59
N LEU A 100 23.58 4.86 -2.65
CA LEU A 100 23.18 4.06 -1.49
C LEU A 100 22.32 4.84 -0.47
N GLN A 101 21.41 5.70 -0.97
CA GLN A 101 20.60 6.60 -0.14
C GLN A 101 19.17 6.11 0.12
N ILE A 102 18.87 4.84 -0.13
CA ILE A 102 17.51 4.25 0.02
C ILE A 102 16.81 4.72 1.30
N ASN A 103 17.42 4.51 2.47
CA ASN A 103 16.75 4.81 3.75
C ASN A 103 16.61 6.31 4.02
N ALA A 104 17.63 7.10 3.66
CA ALA A 104 17.60 8.54 3.86
C ALA A 104 16.53 9.20 2.98
N SER A 105 16.51 8.84 1.69
CA SER A 105 15.52 9.30 0.72
C SER A 105 14.11 8.87 1.10
N TRP A 106 13.92 7.59 1.44
CA TRP A 106 12.62 7.07 1.87
C TRP A 106 12.09 7.78 3.12
N SER A 107 12.93 7.97 4.15
CA SER A 107 12.53 8.63 5.41
C SER A 107 12.18 10.09 5.17
N SER A 108 12.98 10.80 4.37
CA SER A 108 12.72 12.18 3.98
C SER A 108 11.34 12.30 3.32
N GLU A 109 11.07 11.47 2.31
CA GLU A 109 9.80 11.54 1.58
C GLU A 109 8.60 11.06 2.38
N PHE A 110 8.76 10.02 3.19
CA PHE A 110 7.71 9.55 4.08
C PHE A 110 7.35 10.60 5.12
N ASN A 111 8.33 11.28 5.72
CA ASN A 111 8.06 12.34 6.70
C ASN A 111 7.44 13.60 6.05
N LYS A 112 7.82 13.90 4.81
CA LYS A 112 7.31 15.04 4.05
C LYS A 112 5.86 14.84 3.59
N GLN A 113 5.53 13.66 3.05
CA GLN A 113 4.28 13.43 2.33
C GLN A 113 3.42 12.29 2.90
N GLY A 114 3.95 11.47 3.81
CA GLY A 114 3.34 10.21 4.22
C GLY A 114 1.92 10.35 4.74
N ARG A 115 1.65 11.34 5.60
CA ARG A 115 0.29 11.56 6.12
C ARG A 115 -0.70 11.95 5.04
N THR A 116 -0.32 12.88 4.16
CA THR A 116 -1.18 13.34 3.06
C THR A 116 -1.44 12.22 2.06
N LEU A 117 -0.39 11.48 1.69
CA LEU A 117 -0.48 10.35 0.78
C LEU A 117 -1.30 9.21 1.37
N PHE A 118 -1.20 8.95 2.67
CA PHE A 118 -2.01 7.96 3.35
C PHE A 118 -3.50 8.24 3.17
N TYR A 119 -3.97 9.42 3.56
CA TYR A 119 -5.39 9.76 3.39
C TYR A 119 -5.81 9.76 1.93
N ARG A 120 -4.97 10.28 1.02
CA ARG A 120 -5.27 10.27 -0.41
C ARG A 120 -5.40 8.84 -0.96
N SER A 121 -4.52 7.93 -0.52
CA SER A 121 -4.47 6.55 -0.99
C SER A 121 -5.67 5.74 -0.53
N LEU A 122 -6.24 6.03 0.65
CA LEU A 122 -7.47 5.37 1.12
C LEU A 122 -8.63 5.54 0.13
N PHE A 123 -8.70 6.67 -0.56
CA PHE A 123 -9.78 7.00 -1.50
C PHE A 123 -9.44 6.69 -2.96
N TRP A 124 -8.29 6.07 -3.24
CA TRP A 124 -8.04 5.56 -4.59
C TRP A 124 -9.03 4.45 -4.93
N PRO A 125 -9.65 4.44 -6.13
CA PRO A 125 -10.70 3.48 -6.46
C PRO A 125 -10.29 2.04 -6.19
N HIS A 126 -9.09 1.64 -6.59
CA HIS A 126 -8.62 0.27 -6.40
C HIS A 126 -8.35 -0.11 -4.93
N VAL A 127 -8.19 0.86 -4.02
CA VAL A 127 -8.01 0.65 -2.57
C VAL A 127 -9.37 0.69 -1.85
N MET A 128 -10.20 1.69 -2.17
CA MET A 128 -11.51 1.90 -1.54
C MET A 128 -12.54 0.85 -1.93
N LEU A 129 -12.60 0.47 -3.22
CA LEU A 129 -13.64 -0.42 -3.74
C LEU A 129 -13.70 -1.78 -3.03
N PRO A 130 -12.60 -2.51 -2.83
CA PRO A 130 -12.69 -3.78 -2.10
C PRO A 130 -13.01 -3.54 -0.62
N HIS A 131 -12.19 -2.78 0.10
CA HIS A 131 -12.26 -2.79 1.57
C HIS A 131 -13.28 -1.79 2.13
N GLY A 132 -13.30 -0.56 1.62
CA GLY A 132 -14.21 0.50 2.09
C GLY A 132 -15.69 0.14 1.87
N ILE A 133 -16.02 -0.44 0.71
CA ILE A 133 -17.39 -0.92 0.44
C ILE A 133 -17.75 -2.06 1.41
N MET A 134 -16.86 -3.01 1.65
CA MET A 134 -17.13 -4.10 2.59
C MET A 134 -17.32 -3.60 4.02
N THR A 135 -16.49 -2.65 4.48
CA THR A 135 -16.64 -2.02 5.79
C THR A 135 -18.03 -1.41 5.94
N LEU A 136 -18.46 -0.60 4.98
CA LEU A 136 -19.76 0.07 5.01
C LEU A 136 -20.91 -0.94 4.88
N GLY A 137 -20.81 -1.89 3.96
CA GLY A 137 -21.83 -2.91 3.73
C GLY A 137 -22.10 -3.77 4.97
N PHE A 138 -21.04 -4.21 5.65
CA PHE A 138 -21.18 -4.96 6.90
C PHE A 138 -21.73 -4.11 8.05
N ALA A 139 -21.30 -2.86 8.17
CA ALA A 139 -21.81 -1.95 9.19
C ALA A 139 -23.31 -1.66 9.00
N ILE A 140 -23.72 -1.31 7.77
CA ILE A 140 -25.12 -1.05 7.42
C ILE A 140 -25.98 -2.29 7.69
N SER A 141 -25.49 -3.48 7.29
CA SER A 141 -26.21 -4.74 7.54
C SER A 141 -26.39 -5.02 9.02
N TYR A 142 -25.36 -4.78 9.85
CA TYR A 142 -25.45 -4.94 11.29
C TYR A 142 -26.54 -4.06 11.91
N PHE A 143 -26.57 -2.77 11.58
CA PHE A 143 -27.57 -1.84 12.10
C PHE A 143 -28.98 -2.07 11.55
N TYR A 144 -29.12 -2.76 10.41
CA TYR A 144 -30.42 -3.14 9.87
C TYR A 144 -31.06 -4.32 10.64
N PHE A 145 -30.24 -5.24 11.18
CA PHE A 145 -30.73 -6.45 11.85
C PHE A 145 -30.89 -6.32 13.37
N ILE A 146 -30.46 -5.21 13.96
CA ILE A 146 -30.65 -4.87 15.39
C ILE A 146 -31.86 -3.97 15.54
#